data_AF-A0A293LXA9-F1
#
_entry.id   AF-A0A293LXA9-F1
#
_cell.length_a   1.000
_cell.length_b   1.000
_cell.length_c   1.000
_cell.angle_alpha   90.00
_cell.angle_beta   90.00
_cell.angle_gamma   90.00
#
_symmetry.space_group_name_H-M   'P 1'
#
loop_
_entity.id
_entity.type
_entity.pdbx_description
1 polymer ?
#
loop_
_entity_poly.entity_id
_entity_poly.type
_entity_poly.pdbx_seq_one_letter_code
_entity_poly.pdbx_strand_id
1 'polypeptide(L)'
;MDSGQLSPSEFETKVYSMYKKLYDIELVRPILRAAAAAPGLEIHFDFDSVNLSCITAQAKYYSCLAIGDQHQILIGANTEENQVLGTLAHELCHFVLMLVYKNGSLPYWRKDTQTSSFYARIFDDTKNREHPSMPHELTSAFRYPRRDLQLRELVVRVPHILATYGSPGEGDTILQQKAKELLEFFATDVVPKVNAYVDGSCPVREVQSIEDKNRSLGKKLEVEKHDIVFEKVLPYLGDAPHQILFGPSLHLLEIMVNVIVKWTFKPYLFLNISQWNIEVKDELKRNRCDIVVLTLDKKSCLKETLFDLMEITEVTGLKVILLAEESDGPVILQEAKRVEISGKSLPDYISRQIDYACLDNVTTECKERLHLSSKVRL
;
A
#
# COMPACT_ATOMS: atom_id res chain seq x y z
N MET A 1 7.86 9.80 -42.45
CA MET A 1 6.68 9.29 -41.73
C MET A 1 6.89 9.73 -40.31
N ASP A 2 6.18 10.76 -39.87
CA ASP A 2 6.25 11.23 -38.48
C ASP A 2 5.81 10.07 -37.58
N SER A 3 6.69 9.65 -36.68
CA SER A 3 6.32 8.81 -35.55
C SER A 3 5.27 9.60 -34.77
N GLY A 4 4.02 9.14 -34.74
CA GLY A 4 2.86 9.80 -34.13
C GLY A 4 2.93 9.99 -32.60
N GLN A 5 4.13 10.09 -32.04
CA GLN A 5 4.40 10.35 -30.64
C GLN A 5 4.04 11.80 -30.30
N LEU A 6 3.23 11.96 -29.27
CA LEU A 6 2.90 13.27 -28.71
C LEU A 6 4.17 13.95 -28.22
N SER A 7 4.30 15.25 -28.48
CA SER A 7 5.30 16.06 -27.80
C SER A 7 5.01 16.11 -26.28
N PRO A 8 6.01 16.39 -25.43
CA PRO A 8 5.79 16.49 -23.98
C PRO A 8 4.66 17.45 -23.58
N SER A 9 4.55 18.61 -24.24
CA SER A 9 3.50 19.58 -23.98
C SER A 9 2.10 19.10 -24.39
N GLU A 10 2.00 18.34 -25.48
CA GLU A 10 0.74 17.76 -25.92
C GLU A 10 0.29 16.64 -24.99
N PHE A 11 1.24 15.82 -24.52
CA PHE A 11 1.00 14.80 -23.51
C PHE A 11 0.45 15.43 -22.21
N GLU A 12 1.15 16.42 -21.66
CA GLU A 12 0.74 17.10 -20.42
C GLU A 12 -0.66 17.71 -20.56
N THR A 13 -0.93 18.39 -21.68
CA THR A 13 -2.23 19.01 -21.94
C THR A 13 -3.35 17.97 -22.02
N LYS A 14 -3.10 16.85 -22.71
CA LYS A 14 -4.08 15.77 -22.87
C LYS A 14 -4.37 15.08 -21.54
N VAL A 15 -3.34 14.73 -20.79
CA VAL A 15 -3.48 14.08 -19.47
C VAL A 15 -4.14 15.02 -18.46
N TYR A 16 -3.77 16.30 -18.44
CA TYR A 16 -4.43 17.30 -17.59
C TYR A 16 -5.92 17.44 -17.92
N SER A 17 -6.28 17.49 -19.20
CA SER A 17 -7.68 17.51 -19.66
C SER A 17 -8.45 16.29 -19.14
N MET A 18 -7.85 15.10 -19.20
CA MET A 18 -8.47 13.87 -18.70
C MET A 18 -8.71 13.94 -17.18
N TYR A 19 -7.71 14.34 -16.40
CA TYR A 19 -7.89 14.49 -14.95
C TYR A 19 -8.95 15.53 -14.60
N LYS A 20 -9.02 16.63 -15.34
CA LYS A 20 -10.06 17.63 -15.16
C LYS A 20 -11.45 17.05 -15.41
N LYS A 21 -11.64 16.29 -16.49
CA LYS A 21 -12.92 15.61 -16.78
C LYS A 21 -13.33 14.63 -15.67
N LEU A 22 -12.38 13.85 -15.14
CA LEU A 22 -12.64 12.96 -14.00
C LEU A 22 -12.98 13.74 -12.71
N TYR A 23 -12.29 14.87 -12.48
CA TYR A 23 -12.52 15.73 -11.32
C TYR A 23 -13.91 16.38 -11.34
N ASP A 24 -14.44 16.66 -12.53
CA ASP A 24 -15.76 17.28 -12.69
C ASP A 24 -16.91 16.29 -12.39
N ILE A 25 -16.67 14.98 -12.44
CA ILE A 25 -17.66 13.94 -12.07
C ILE A 25 -17.72 13.80 -10.55
N GLU A 26 -18.86 14.15 -9.94
CA GLU A 26 -19.02 14.28 -8.48
C GLU A 26 -18.61 13.02 -7.71
N LEU A 27 -19.07 11.83 -8.13
CA LEU A 27 -18.77 10.58 -7.44
C LEU A 27 -17.34 10.05 -7.72
N VAL A 28 -16.69 10.51 -8.80
CA VAL A 28 -15.32 10.10 -9.15
C VAL A 28 -14.29 11.03 -8.50
N ARG A 29 -14.63 12.31 -8.30
CA ARG A 29 -13.75 13.31 -7.69
C ARG A 29 -13.08 12.86 -6.38
N PRO A 30 -13.78 12.23 -5.41
CA PRO A 30 -13.15 11.71 -4.19
C PRO A 30 -12.05 10.68 -4.47
N ILE A 31 -12.26 9.80 -5.45
CA ILE A 31 -11.28 8.79 -5.85
C ILE A 31 -10.02 9.47 -6.39
N LEU A 32 -10.18 10.45 -7.29
CA LEU A 32 -9.05 11.19 -7.85
C LEU A 32 -8.28 11.97 -6.76
N ARG A 33 -8.99 12.60 -5.81
CA ARG A 33 -8.36 13.28 -4.66
C ARG A 33 -7.57 12.30 -3.78
N ALA A 34 -8.12 11.12 -3.50
CA ALA A 34 -7.43 10.10 -2.70
C ALA A 34 -6.19 9.54 -3.40
N ALA A 35 -6.28 9.29 -4.71
CA ALA A 35 -5.14 8.85 -5.50
C ALA A 35 -4.04 9.92 -5.56
N ALA A 36 -4.39 11.20 -5.74
CA ALA A 36 -3.43 12.30 -5.74
C ALA A 36 -2.75 12.52 -4.38
N ALA A 37 -3.41 12.13 -3.28
CA ALA A 37 -2.83 12.17 -1.94
C ALA A 37 -1.94 10.95 -1.62
N ALA A 38 -1.96 9.91 -2.46
CA ALA A 38 -1.15 8.72 -2.25
C ALA A 38 0.30 8.97 -2.69
N PRO A 39 1.29 8.93 -1.78
CA PRO A 39 2.68 9.15 -2.14
C PRO A 39 3.20 8.05 -3.06
N GLY A 40 3.87 8.45 -4.15
CA GLY A 40 4.55 7.52 -5.06
C GLY A 40 3.66 6.80 -6.08
N LEU A 41 2.38 7.20 -6.24
CA LEU A 41 1.57 6.70 -7.35
C LEU A 41 2.12 7.23 -8.69
N GLU A 42 2.49 6.31 -9.58
CA GLU A 42 2.86 6.60 -10.96
C GLU A 42 1.80 6.06 -11.93
N ILE A 43 1.40 6.88 -12.90
CA ILE A 43 0.44 6.48 -13.93
C ILE A 43 1.10 6.65 -15.29
N HIS A 44 1.23 5.54 -16.01
CA HIS A 44 1.90 5.44 -17.29
C HIS A 44 0.85 5.29 -18.40
N PHE A 45 0.80 6.24 -19.33
CA PHE A 45 -0.09 6.19 -20.48
C PHE A 45 0.72 5.85 -21.74
N ASP A 46 0.31 4.80 -22.44
CA ASP A 46 0.80 4.46 -23.78
C ASP A 46 -0.26 4.88 -24.81
N PHE A 47 -0.09 6.07 -25.39
CA PHE A 47 -1.00 6.58 -26.40
C PHE A 47 -0.80 5.96 -27.80
N ASP A 48 0.22 5.12 -27.97
CA ASP A 48 0.54 4.45 -29.22
C ASP A 48 -0.08 3.04 -29.27
N SER A 49 -0.42 2.45 -28.12
CA SER A 49 -0.99 1.11 -28.02
C SER A 49 -2.35 1.05 -27.31
N VAL A 50 -3.22 0.15 -27.79
CA VAL A 50 -4.51 -0.18 -27.15
C VAL A 50 -4.32 -1.11 -25.95
N ASN A 51 -3.18 -1.81 -25.89
CA ASN A 51 -2.84 -2.80 -24.87
C ASN A 51 -1.45 -2.56 -24.30
N LEU A 52 -1.14 -3.21 -23.18
CA LEU A 52 0.13 -3.01 -22.47
C LEU A 52 1.32 -3.76 -23.10
N SER A 53 1.22 -4.25 -24.34
CA SER A 53 2.26 -5.05 -24.98
C SER A 53 3.62 -4.36 -25.11
N CYS A 54 3.63 -3.03 -25.20
CA CYS A 54 4.83 -2.21 -25.28
C CYS A 54 5.39 -1.83 -23.90
N ILE A 55 4.57 -1.88 -22.84
CA ILE A 55 4.96 -1.49 -21.48
C ILE A 55 5.39 -2.70 -20.65
N THR A 56 4.71 -3.84 -20.78
CA THR A 56 5.02 -5.05 -19.99
C THR A 56 4.68 -6.34 -20.72
N ALA A 57 5.57 -7.33 -20.60
CA ALA A 57 5.35 -8.67 -21.13
C ALA A 57 4.23 -9.44 -20.39
N GLN A 58 3.94 -9.08 -19.13
CA GLN A 58 2.99 -9.80 -18.27
C GLN A 58 1.53 -9.47 -18.62
N ALA A 59 1.27 -8.34 -19.28
CA ALA A 59 -0.09 -7.86 -19.56
C ALA A 59 -0.35 -7.55 -21.03
N LYS A 60 0.31 -8.27 -21.94
CA LYS A 60 0.28 -8.04 -23.40
C LYS A 60 -1.12 -7.91 -24.01
N TYR A 61 -2.12 -8.55 -23.41
CA TYR A 61 -3.51 -8.57 -23.88
C TYR A 61 -4.48 -7.70 -23.08
N TYR A 62 -4.00 -7.01 -22.05
CA TYR A 62 -4.82 -6.14 -21.22
C TYR A 62 -4.68 -4.69 -21.69
N SER A 63 -5.78 -3.94 -21.64
CA SER A 63 -5.77 -2.49 -21.88
C SER A 63 -5.22 -1.71 -20.69
N CYS A 64 -5.18 -2.31 -19.51
CA CYS A 64 -4.70 -1.68 -18.28
C CYS A 64 -4.24 -2.70 -17.24
N LEU A 65 -3.46 -2.22 -16.27
CA LEU A 65 -2.99 -3.00 -15.13
C LEU A 65 -2.64 -2.05 -13.97
N ALA A 66 -3.32 -2.19 -12.84
CA ALA A 66 -2.85 -1.67 -11.56
C ALA A 66 -1.92 -2.68 -10.88
N ILE A 67 -0.68 -2.25 -10.60
CA ILE A 67 0.32 -3.00 -9.84
C ILE A 67 0.38 -2.38 -8.44
N GLY A 68 -0.51 -2.85 -7.56
CA GLY A 68 -0.78 -2.22 -6.28
C GLY A 68 0.42 -2.15 -5.32
N ASP A 69 1.30 -3.14 -5.34
CA ASP A 69 2.54 -3.17 -4.55
C ASP A 69 3.59 -2.16 -5.06
N GLN A 70 3.61 -1.90 -6.36
CA GLN A 70 4.52 -0.93 -7.00
C GLN A 70 3.93 0.47 -7.11
N HIS A 71 2.66 0.67 -6.74
CA HIS A 71 1.95 1.95 -6.88
C HIS A 71 1.97 2.44 -8.34
N GLN A 72 1.84 1.52 -9.28
CA GLN A 72 1.84 1.82 -10.71
C GLN A 72 0.50 1.49 -11.33
N ILE A 73 0.01 2.38 -12.18
CA ILE A 73 -1.12 2.11 -13.07
C ILE A 73 -0.63 2.28 -14.51
N LEU A 74 -0.78 1.23 -15.30
CA LEU A 74 -0.38 1.20 -16.70
C LEU A 74 -1.64 1.22 -17.56
N ILE A 75 -1.72 2.10 -18.56
CA ILE A 75 -2.90 2.27 -19.42
C ILE A 75 -2.48 2.33 -20.89
N GLY A 76 -3.00 1.41 -21.70
CA GLY A 76 -3.04 1.53 -23.15
C GLY A 76 -4.13 2.53 -23.55
N ALA A 77 -3.72 3.68 -24.07
CA ALA A 77 -4.54 4.85 -24.28
C ALA A 77 -4.76 5.19 -25.76
N ASN A 78 -4.38 4.29 -26.69
CA ASN A 78 -4.70 4.41 -28.11
C ASN A 78 -6.16 3.96 -28.41
N THR A 79 -7.13 4.57 -27.74
CA THR A 79 -8.56 4.33 -27.97
C THR A 79 -9.35 5.62 -27.78
N GLU A 80 -10.67 5.56 -27.89
CA GLU A 80 -11.56 6.70 -27.63
C GLU A 80 -11.32 7.27 -26.23
N GLU A 81 -11.23 8.59 -26.12
CA GLU A 81 -10.87 9.28 -24.88
C GLU A 81 -11.78 8.89 -23.71
N ASN A 82 -13.08 8.75 -23.96
CA ASN A 82 -14.05 8.32 -22.95
C ASN A 82 -13.77 6.91 -22.43
N GLN A 83 -13.34 5.98 -23.28
CA GLN A 83 -12.94 4.64 -22.84
C GLN A 83 -11.66 4.70 -22.00
N VAL A 84 -10.72 5.58 -22.34
CA VAL A 84 -9.51 5.83 -21.53
C VAL A 84 -9.90 6.41 -20.17
N LEU A 85 -10.83 7.37 -20.11
CA LEU A 85 -11.36 7.95 -18.87
C LEU A 85 -12.02 6.90 -17.99
N GLY A 86 -12.88 6.05 -18.56
CA GLY A 86 -13.49 4.92 -17.87
C GLY A 86 -12.48 3.97 -17.27
N THR A 87 -11.48 3.60 -18.06
CA THR A 87 -10.38 2.71 -17.65
C THR A 87 -9.54 3.35 -16.54
N LEU A 88 -9.16 4.61 -16.66
CA LEU A 88 -8.42 5.34 -15.64
C LEU A 88 -9.22 5.43 -14.33
N ALA A 89 -10.49 5.79 -14.39
CA ALA A 89 -11.36 5.86 -13.21
C ALA A 89 -11.53 4.49 -12.52
N HIS A 90 -11.60 3.42 -13.31
CA HIS A 90 -11.68 2.04 -12.83
C HIS A 90 -10.42 1.65 -12.03
N GLU A 91 -9.24 1.82 -12.61
CA GLU A 91 -7.97 1.45 -11.97
C GLU A 91 -7.65 2.34 -10.75
N LEU A 92 -7.92 3.64 -10.86
CA LEU A 92 -7.81 4.55 -9.71
C LEU A 92 -8.70 4.11 -8.55
N CYS A 93 -9.92 3.64 -8.84
CA CYS A 93 -10.81 3.15 -7.81
C CYS A 93 -10.27 1.87 -7.16
N HIS A 94 -9.79 0.89 -7.93
CA HIS A 94 -9.14 -0.31 -7.38
C HIS A 94 -8.00 0.05 -6.43
N PHE A 95 -7.12 0.96 -6.86
CA PHE A 95 -5.99 1.44 -6.07
C PHE A 95 -6.45 2.14 -4.77
N VAL A 96 -7.39 3.07 -4.86
CA VAL A 96 -7.92 3.79 -3.69
C VAL A 96 -8.63 2.86 -2.72
N LEU A 97 -9.44 1.91 -3.20
CA LEU A 97 -10.11 0.94 -2.33
C LEU A 97 -9.10 0.04 -1.61
N MET A 98 -8.00 -0.32 -2.28
CA MET A 98 -6.89 -1.02 -1.63
C MET A 98 -6.28 -0.18 -0.50
N LEU A 99 -6.07 1.13 -0.70
CA LEU A 99 -5.53 2.01 0.34
C LEU A 99 -6.51 2.20 1.52
N VAL A 100 -7.77 2.51 1.22
CA VAL A 100 -8.80 2.85 2.22
C VAL A 100 -9.20 1.63 3.05
N TYR A 101 -9.47 0.49 2.39
CA TYR A 101 -10.03 -0.68 3.06
C TYR A 101 -8.98 -1.75 3.40
N LYS A 102 -7.81 -1.75 2.73
CA LYS A 102 -6.79 -2.81 2.78
C LYS A 102 -7.37 -4.23 2.75
N ASN A 103 -8.41 -4.42 1.95
CA ASN A 103 -9.11 -5.69 1.79
C ASN A 103 -9.06 -6.18 0.32
N GLY A 104 -7.91 -6.00 -0.33
CA GLY A 104 -7.71 -6.36 -1.73
C GLY A 104 -8.72 -5.68 -2.67
N SER A 105 -8.93 -4.37 -2.51
CA SER A 105 -9.86 -3.56 -3.30
C SER A 105 -11.36 -3.86 -3.08
N LEU A 106 -11.73 -4.66 -2.09
CA LEU A 106 -13.13 -4.77 -1.66
C LEU A 106 -13.58 -3.48 -0.95
N PRO A 107 -14.85 -3.04 -1.14
CA PRO A 107 -15.33 -1.75 -0.64
C PRO A 107 -15.75 -1.77 0.84
N TYR A 108 -15.08 -2.58 1.64
CA TYR A 108 -15.32 -2.74 3.08
C TYR A 108 -14.08 -3.34 3.76
N TRP A 109 -13.92 -3.05 5.05
CA TRP A 109 -12.82 -3.61 5.84
C TRP A 109 -13.03 -5.10 6.10
N ARG A 110 -11.93 -5.85 6.23
CA ARG A 110 -11.98 -7.31 6.44
C ARG A 110 -12.82 -7.74 7.66
N LYS A 111 -12.89 -6.91 8.70
CA LYS A 111 -13.67 -7.17 9.93
C LYS A 111 -15.11 -6.63 9.87
N ASP A 112 -15.47 -5.86 8.85
CA ASP A 112 -16.81 -5.29 8.68
C ASP A 112 -17.75 -6.31 8.03
N THR A 113 -18.23 -7.24 8.84
CA THR A 113 -19.12 -8.32 8.38
C THR A 113 -20.48 -7.82 7.92
N GLN A 114 -20.95 -6.71 8.47
CA GLN A 114 -22.23 -6.10 8.11
C GLN A 114 -22.18 -5.54 6.69
N THR A 115 -21.22 -4.64 6.41
CA THR A 115 -21.05 -4.06 5.07
C THR A 115 -20.67 -5.15 4.06
N SER A 116 -19.84 -6.12 4.46
CA SER A 116 -19.50 -7.26 3.60
C SER A 116 -20.74 -8.04 3.18
N SER A 117 -21.66 -8.32 4.10
CA SER A 117 -22.88 -9.10 3.81
C SER A 117 -23.86 -8.29 2.96
N PHE A 118 -23.98 -6.99 3.24
CA PHE A 118 -24.81 -6.08 2.46
C PHE A 118 -24.31 -5.97 1.01
N TYR A 119 -23.01 -5.76 0.81
CA TYR A 119 -22.41 -5.67 -0.52
C TYR A 119 -22.51 -7.00 -1.29
N ALA A 120 -22.33 -8.14 -0.62
CA ALA A 120 -22.52 -9.45 -1.24
C ALA A 120 -23.95 -9.65 -1.77
N ARG A 121 -24.96 -9.12 -1.07
CA ARG A 121 -26.35 -9.15 -1.55
C ARG A 121 -26.54 -8.28 -2.78
N ILE A 122 -26.01 -7.05 -2.78
CA ILE A 122 -26.04 -6.15 -3.96
C ILE A 122 -25.41 -6.85 -5.17
N PHE A 123 -24.29 -7.53 -4.96
CA PHE A 123 -23.61 -8.30 -5.99
C PHE A 123 -24.49 -9.41 -6.56
N ASP A 124 -25.07 -10.26 -5.70
CA ASP A 124 -25.90 -11.38 -6.14
C ASP A 124 -27.16 -10.86 -6.88
N ASP A 125 -27.80 -9.80 -6.38
CA ASP A 125 -28.96 -9.18 -7.00
C ASP A 125 -28.63 -8.55 -8.37
N THR A 126 -27.49 -7.87 -8.49
CA THR A 126 -27.04 -7.27 -9.75
C THR A 126 -26.73 -8.35 -10.78
N LYS A 127 -26.03 -9.42 -10.37
CA LYS A 127 -25.68 -10.56 -11.23
C LYS A 127 -26.92 -11.34 -11.69
N ASN A 128 -27.89 -11.57 -10.81
CA ASN A 128 -29.12 -12.29 -11.15
C ASN A 128 -30.03 -11.51 -12.12
N ARG A 129 -29.87 -10.18 -12.18
CA ARG A 129 -30.55 -9.30 -13.15
C ARG A 129 -29.79 -9.14 -14.47
N GLU A 130 -28.69 -9.87 -14.67
CA GLU A 130 -27.93 -9.83 -15.92
C GLU A 130 -28.85 -10.12 -17.12
N HIS A 131 -28.89 -9.18 -18.05
CA HIS A 131 -29.77 -9.21 -19.22
C HIS A 131 -28.99 -8.71 -20.43
N PRO A 132 -29.31 -9.14 -21.67
CA PRO A 132 -28.63 -8.69 -22.89
C PRO A 132 -28.51 -7.17 -23.10
N SER A 133 -29.35 -6.38 -22.41
CA SER A 133 -29.34 -4.91 -22.44
C SER A 133 -28.48 -4.25 -21.36
N MET A 134 -27.76 -5.05 -20.54
CA MET A 134 -26.86 -4.53 -19.51
C MET A 134 -25.57 -4.05 -20.17
N PRO A 135 -25.00 -2.89 -19.76
CA PRO A 135 -23.76 -2.39 -20.32
C PRO A 135 -22.64 -3.42 -20.21
N HIS A 136 -21.80 -3.49 -21.24
CA HIS A 136 -20.69 -4.44 -21.28
C HIS A 136 -19.76 -4.26 -20.08
N GLU A 137 -19.52 -3.01 -19.68
CA GLU A 137 -18.67 -2.65 -18.55
C GLU A 137 -19.17 -3.29 -17.25
N LEU A 138 -20.49 -3.31 -17.02
CA LEU A 138 -21.08 -3.93 -15.83
C LEU A 138 -21.01 -5.46 -15.90
N THR A 139 -21.40 -6.05 -17.03
CA THR A 139 -21.34 -7.52 -17.21
C THR A 139 -19.92 -8.08 -17.15
N SER A 140 -18.92 -7.29 -17.53
CA SER A 140 -17.52 -7.70 -17.50
C SER A 140 -17.03 -8.05 -16.09
N ALA A 141 -17.62 -7.45 -15.04
CA ALA A 141 -17.31 -7.78 -13.65
C ALA A 141 -17.63 -9.24 -13.29
N PHE A 142 -18.56 -9.89 -14.00
CA PHE A 142 -18.99 -11.26 -13.70
C PHE A 142 -18.19 -12.34 -14.45
N ARG A 143 -17.31 -11.96 -15.37
CA ARG A 143 -16.57 -12.90 -16.25
C ARG A 143 -15.36 -13.55 -15.57
N TYR A 144 -14.97 -13.06 -14.40
CA TYR A 144 -13.81 -13.60 -13.66
C TYR A 144 -14.13 -14.96 -13.04
N PRO A 145 -13.16 -15.88 -12.91
CA PRO A 145 -13.43 -17.25 -12.47
C PRO A 145 -13.79 -17.37 -10.97
N ARG A 146 -13.37 -16.41 -10.16
CA ARG A 146 -13.55 -16.44 -8.70
C ARG A 146 -14.47 -15.33 -8.22
N ARG A 147 -15.36 -15.66 -7.27
CA ARG A 147 -16.33 -14.72 -6.71
C ARG A 147 -15.68 -13.51 -6.04
N ASP A 148 -14.57 -13.70 -5.35
CA ASP A 148 -13.85 -12.59 -4.70
C ASP A 148 -13.29 -11.58 -5.70
N LEU A 149 -12.87 -12.03 -6.88
CA LEU A 149 -12.48 -11.14 -7.99
C LEU A 149 -13.70 -10.43 -8.57
N GLN A 150 -14.80 -11.15 -8.82
CA GLN A 150 -16.04 -10.55 -9.32
C GLN A 150 -16.57 -9.43 -8.39
N LEU A 151 -16.48 -9.64 -7.08
CA LEU A 151 -16.87 -8.66 -6.07
C LEU A 151 -16.01 -7.39 -6.11
N ARG A 152 -14.69 -7.52 -6.27
CA ARG A 152 -13.77 -6.37 -6.41
C ARG A 152 -14.07 -5.58 -7.68
N GLU A 153 -14.32 -6.31 -8.77
CA GLU A 153 -14.58 -5.74 -10.09
C GLU A 153 -15.90 -5.00 -10.17
N LEU A 154 -16.94 -5.44 -9.45
CA LEU A 154 -18.26 -4.83 -9.57
C LEU A 154 -18.29 -3.37 -9.08
N VAL A 155 -17.74 -3.07 -7.90
CA VAL A 155 -17.83 -1.73 -7.31
C VAL A 155 -17.12 -0.67 -8.17
N VAL A 156 -15.98 -1.03 -8.75
CA VAL A 156 -15.21 -0.13 -9.62
C VAL A 156 -15.85 0.09 -10.98
N ARG A 157 -16.93 -0.64 -11.34
CA ARG A 157 -17.73 -0.35 -12.54
C ARG A 157 -18.57 0.92 -12.40
N VAL A 158 -18.87 1.36 -11.17
CA VAL A 158 -19.56 2.64 -10.96
C VAL A 158 -18.73 3.81 -11.52
N PRO A 159 -17.49 4.08 -11.03
CA PRO A 159 -16.68 5.16 -11.58
C PRO A 159 -16.28 4.92 -13.05
N HIS A 160 -16.10 3.67 -13.47
CA HIS A 160 -15.87 3.33 -14.88
C HIS A 160 -17.01 3.84 -15.77
N ILE A 161 -18.25 3.46 -15.48
CA ILE A 161 -19.42 3.83 -16.28
C ILE A 161 -19.65 5.35 -16.24
N LEU A 162 -19.52 5.97 -15.06
CA LEU A 162 -19.66 7.43 -14.94
C LEU A 162 -18.65 8.19 -15.80
N ALA A 163 -17.41 7.69 -15.91
CA ALA A 163 -16.36 8.33 -16.69
C ALA A 163 -16.45 8.00 -18.20
N THR A 164 -16.81 6.77 -18.58
CA THR A 164 -17.00 6.38 -19.99
C THR A 164 -18.16 7.13 -20.63
N TYR A 165 -19.26 7.30 -19.90
CA TYR A 165 -20.47 7.93 -20.42
C TYR A 165 -20.66 9.36 -19.88
N GLY A 166 -19.56 10.02 -19.49
CA GLY A 166 -19.56 11.26 -18.70
C GLY A 166 -20.29 12.48 -19.32
N SER A 167 -20.94 13.25 -18.44
CA SER A 167 -21.53 14.62 -18.53
C SER A 167 -22.51 15.03 -19.66
N PRO A 168 -23.76 15.48 -19.33
CA PRO A 168 -24.54 15.23 -18.12
C PRO A 168 -25.64 14.18 -18.33
N GLY A 169 -25.55 13.08 -17.58
CA GLY A 169 -26.69 12.24 -17.20
C GLY A 169 -26.74 10.81 -17.76
N GLU A 170 -25.97 10.45 -18.78
CA GLU A 170 -26.07 9.10 -19.38
C GLU A 170 -25.53 8.00 -18.46
N GLY A 171 -24.31 8.16 -17.92
CA GLY A 171 -23.74 7.21 -16.96
C GLY A 171 -24.61 7.04 -15.71
N ASP A 172 -25.10 8.14 -15.14
CA ASP A 172 -26.03 8.12 -14.01
C ASP A 172 -27.33 7.40 -14.35
N THR A 173 -27.92 7.69 -15.52
CA THR A 173 -29.15 7.04 -15.98
C THR A 173 -28.96 5.54 -16.15
N ILE A 174 -27.84 5.13 -16.76
CA ILE A 174 -27.47 3.71 -16.92
C ILE A 174 -27.41 3.03 -15.55
N LEU A 175 -26.68 3.62 -14.59
CA LEU A 175 -26.52 3.03 -13.26
C LEU A 175 -27.83 3.03 -12.47
N GLN A 176 -28.63 4.10 -12.53
CA GLN A 176 -29.95 4.17 -11.89
C GLN A 176 -30.91 3.12 -12.44
N GLN A 177 -30.87 2.84 -13.74
CA GLN A 177 -31.76 1.85 -14.36
C GLN A 177 -31.28 0.41 -14.16
N LYS A 178 -29.96 0.17 -14.17
CA LYS A 178 -29.39 -1.19 -14.24
C LYS A 178 -28.75 -1.67 -12.94
N ALA A 179 -28.30 -0.77 -12.07
CA ALA A 179 -27.53 -1.09 -10.87
C ALA A 179 -27.76 -0.06 -9.75
N LYS A 180 -29.03 0.33 -9.50
CA LYS A 180 -29.40 1.38 -8.55
C LYS A 180 -28.78 1.20 -7.16
N GLU A 181 -28.92 0.01 -6.58
CA GLU A 181 -28.41 -0.28 -5.23
C GLU A 181 -26.88 -0.22 -5.16
N LEU A 182 -26.19 -0.58 -6.25
CA LEU A 182 -24.73 -0.46 -6.33
C LEU A 182 -24.30 1.02 -6.39
N LEU A 183 -25.01 1.84 -7.15
CA LEU A 183 -24.76 3.28 -7.21
C LEU A 183 -25.02 3.95 -5.86
N GLU A 184 -26.14 3.62 -5.21
CA GLU A 184 -26.47 4.10 -3.86
C GLU A 184 -25.38 3.71 -2.86
N PHE A 185 -24.99 2.43 -2.83
CA PHE A 185 -23.89 1.96 -1.99
C PHE A 185 -22.58 2.71 -2.26
N PHE A 186 -22.22 2.95 -3.52
CA PHE A 186 -21.01 3.70 -3.84
C PHE A 186 -21.08 5.13 -3.28
N ALA A 187 -22.22 5.80 -3.43
CA ALA A 187 -22.41 7.16 -2.96
C ALA A 187 -22.50 7.28 -1.42
N THR A 188 -23.11 6.32 -0.73
CA THR A 188 -23.36 6.39 0.72
C THR A 188 -22.31 5.70 1.57
N ASP A 189 -21.64 4.68 1.04
CA ASP A 189 -20.69 3.88 1.79
C ASP A 189 -19.25 4.06 1.34
N VAL A 190 -19.00 4.12 0.04
CA VAL A 190 -17.63 4.21 -0.50
C VAL A 190 -17.13 5.65 -0.46
N VAL A 191 -17.83 6.57 -1.13
CA VAL A 191 -17.42 7.97 -1.25
C VAL A 191 -17.15 8.64 0.10
N PRO A 192 -18.01 8.51 1.14
CA PRO A 192 -17.74 9.14 2.43
C PRO A 192 -16.49 8.60 3.11
N LYS A 193 -16.19 7.29 3.00
CA LYS A 193 -14.99 6.68 3.59
C LYS A 193 -13.73 7.08 2.83
N VAL A 194 -13.82 7.24 1.50
CA VAL A 194 -12.73 7.79 0.68
C VAL A 194 -12.46 9.26 1.03
N ASN A 195 -13.50 10.09 1.13
CA ASN A 195 -13.33 11.48 1.59
C ASN A 195 -12.75 11.53 2.99
N ALA A 196 -13.20 10.67 3.90
CA ALA A 196 -12.63 10.59 5.23
C ALA A 196 -11.14 10.21 5.23
N TYR A 197 -10.70 9.38 4.28
CA TYR A 197 -9.28 9.11 4.07
C TYR A 197 -8.52 10.36 3.60
N VAL A 198 -9.04 11.07 2.60
CA VAL A 198 -8.44 12.32 2.09
C VAL A 198 -8.33 13.39 3.18
N ASP A 199 -9.38 13.53 3.99
CA ASP A 199 -9.48 14.56 5.03
C ASP A 199 -8.80 14.14 6.35
N GLY A 200 -8.19 12.95 6.39
CA GLY A 200 -7.46 12.48 7.57
C GLY A 200 -8.34 12.03 8.75
N SER A 201 -9.59 11.63 8.51
CA SER A 201 -10.58 11.27 9.53
C SER A 201 -10.90 9.77 9.65
N CYS A 202 -10.42 8.90 8.74
CA CYS A 202 -10.58 7.43 8.82
C CYS A 202 -9.51 6.69 7.98
N PRO A 203 -8.97 5.51 8.35
CA PRO A 203 -8.42 5.09 9.65
C PRO A 203 -7.09 5.81 9.93
N VAL A 204 -7.16 7.14 10.00
CA VAL A 204 -6.00 7.99 10.28
C VAL A 204 -5.73 8.09 11.76
N ARG A 205 -6.71 7.95 12.67
CA ARG A 205 -6.43 8.05 14.12
C ARG A 205 -5.46 6.99 14.62
N GLU A 206 -5.65 5.72 14.25
CA GLU A 206 -4.78 4.64 14.70
C GLU A 206 -3.38 4.76 14.08
N VAL A 207 -3.29 5.11 12.80
CA VAL A 207 -2.01 5.35 12.12
C VAL A 207 -1.30 6.59 12.65
N GLN A 208 -2.06 7.67 12.90
CA GLN A 208 -1.59 8.89 13.53
C GLN A 208 -1.11 8.60 14.95
N SER A 209 -1.80 7.73 15.68
CA SER A 209 -1.36 7.30 17.02
C SER A 209 -0.02 6.56 16.97
N ILE A 210 0.19 5.70 15.96
CA ILE A 210 1.50 5.09 15.70
C ILE A 210 2.56 6.11 15.28
N GLU A 211 2.22 7.08 14.42
CA GLU A 211 3.14 8.16 14.01
C GLU A 211 3.49 9.11 15.17
N ASP A 212 2.51 9.45 16.01
CA ASP A 212 2.68 10.23 17.23
C ASP A 212 3.53 9.45 18.22
N LYS A 213 3.33 8.13 18.32
CA LYS A 213 4.19 7.27 19.14
C LYS A 213 5.62 7.23 18.59
N ASN A 214 5.83 7.05 17.29
CA ASN A 214 7.16 7.16 16.65
C ASN A 214 7.83 8.51 16.95
N ARG A 215 7.07 9.61 16.88
CA ARG A 215 7.55 10.95 17.20
C ARG A 215 7.96 11.06 18.66
N SER A 216 7.17 10.49 19.58
CA SER A 216 7.47 10.48 21.02
C SER A 216 8.71 9.63 21.36
N LEU A 217 8.92 8.53 20.64
CA LEU A 217 10.05 7.63 20.83
C LEU A 217 11.34 8.18 20.18
N GLY A 218 11.22 9.07 19.19
CA GLY A 218 12.33 9.77 18.54
C GLY A 218 13.19 8.93 17.60
N LYS A 219 13.13 7.59 17.69
CA LYS A 219 14.00 6.68 16.94
C LYS A 219 13.86 6.81 15.43
N LYS A 220 12.62 6.81 14.91
CA LYS A 220 12.34 7.03 13.49
C LYS A 220 12.93 8.36 12.98
N LEU A 221 12.72 9.44 13.72
CA LEU A 221 13.23 10.77 13.37
C LEU A 221 14.76 10.83 13.37
N GLU A 222 15.43 10.13 14.29
CA GLU A 222 16.89 10.03 14.33
C GLU A 222 17.44 9.37 13.07
N VAL A 223 16.83 8.26 12.65
CA VAL A 223 17.22 7.52 11.45
C VAL A 223 16.94 8.35 10.19
N GLU A 224 15.79 9.02 10.10
CA GLU A 224 15.40 9.83 8.93
C GLU A 224 16.22 11.11 8.72
N LYS A 225 16.97 11.59 9.72
CA LYS A 225 17.89 12.74 9.56
C LYS A 225 19.01 12.48 8.55
N HIS A 226 19.30 11.21 8.29
CA HIS A 226 20.44 10.81 7.49
C HIS A 226 19.96 10.51 6.06
N ASP A 227 20.22 11.45 5.16
CA ASP A 227 20.06 11.24 3.72
C ASP A 227 21.23 10.39 3.22
N ILE A 228 21.18 9.07 3.45
CA ILE A 228 22.22 8.12 3.00
C ILE A 228 21.73 7.36 1.79
N VAL A 229 22.51 7.46 0.71
CA VAL A 229 22.31 6.67 -0.50
C VAL A 229 23.26 5.47 -0.48
N PHE A 230 22.70 4.27 -0.63
CA PHE A 230 23.43 3.01 -0.68
C PHE A 230 23.61 2.54 -2.13
N GLU A 231 24.77 1.98 -2.45
CA GLU A 231 25.03 1.38 -3.77
C GLU A 231 24.26 0.07 -3.95
N LYS A 232 24.18 -0.75 -2.90
CA LYS A 232 23.32 -1.94 -2.83
C LYS A 232 22.18 -1.68 -1.87
N VAL A 233 20.95 -1.82 -2.38
CA VAL A 233 19.73 -1.75 -1.59
C VAL A 233 19.30 -3.14 -1.14
N LEU A 234 18.65 -3.22 0.01
CA LEU A 234 17.95 -4.42 0.43
C LEU A 234 16.76 -4.64 -0.52
N PRO A 235 16.70 -5.77 -1.24
CA PRO A 235 15.73 -5.93 -2.33
C PRO A 235 14.29 -6.11 -1.83
N TYR A 236 14.11 -6.78 -0.69
CA TYR A 236 12.80 -7.09 -0.13
C TYR A 236 12.89 -7.67 1.29
N LEU A 237 11.93 -7.30 2.14
CA LEU A 237 11.72 -7.88 3.47
C LEU A 237 10.73 -9.04 3.36
N GLY A 238 11.21 -10.28 3.56
CA GLY A 238 10.47 -11.54 3.42
C GLY A 238 9.03 -11.53 3.96
N ASP A 239 8.15 -12.44 3.52
CA ASP A 239 6.78 -12.51 4.07
C ASP A 239 6.71 -13.13 5.47
N ALA A 240 7.84 -13.62 5.99
CA ALA A 240 7.90 -14.21 7.33
C ALA A 240 7.44 -13.19 8.39
N PRO A 241 6.57 -13.61 9.33
CA PRO A 241 6.05 -12.76 10.38
C PRO A 241 7.15 -12.27 11.33
N HIS A 242 8.23 -13.03 11.46
CA HIS A 242 9.38 -12.67 12.27
C HIS A 242 10.65 -12.70 11.40
N GLN A 243 11.38 -11.59 11.39
CA GLN A 243 12.67 -11.48 10.71
C GLN A 243 13.71 -10.95 11.68
N ILE A 244 14.90 -11.55 11.62
CA ILE A 244 16.05 -11.12 12.39
C ILE A 244 17.15 -10.75 11.39
N LEU A 245 17.52 -9.47 11.38
CA LEU A 245 18.50 -8.94 10.46
C LEU A 245 19.74 -8.53 11.23
N PHE A 246 20.89 -9.02 10.77
CA PHE A 246 22.20 -8.69 11.32
C PHE A 246 22.97 -7.83 10.34
N GLY A 247 23.78 -6.91 10.84
CA GLY A 247 24.68 -6.12 10.01
C GLY A 247 25.95 -5.75 10.76
N PRO A 248 27.04 -5.44 10.03
CA PRO A 248 28.29 -4.98 10.64
C PRO A 248 28.15 -3.56 11.24
N SER A 249 27.21 -2.75 10.75
CA SER A 249 26.81 -1.48 11.38
C SER A 249 25.31 -1.48 11.62
N LEU A 250 24.92 -1.48 12.90
CA LEU A 250 23.52 -1.40 13.28
C LEU A 250 22.86 -0.12 12.77
N HIS A 251 23.55 1.02 12.89
CA HIS A 251 23.01 2.30 12.44
C HIS A 251 22.72 2.33 10.93
N LEU A 252 23.63 1.80 10.09
CA LEU A 252 23.38 1.73 8.66
C LEU A 252 22.27 0.74 8.32
N LEU A 253 22.21 -0.40 9.04
CA LEU A 253 21.13 -1.37 8.89
C LEU A 253 19.75 -0.75 9.22
N GLU A 254 19.68 0.05 10.29
CA GLU A 254 18.48 0.80 10.67
C GLU A 254 18.00 1.72 9.54
N ILE A 255 18.90 2.49 8.93
CA ILE A 255 18.57 3.38 7.83
C ILE A 255 18.05 2.58 6.64
N MET A 256 18.75 1.50 6.23
CA MET A 256 18.32 0.68 5.11
C MET A 256 16.95 0.06 5.34
N VAL A 257 16.69 -0.50 6.52
CA VAL A 257 15.38 -1.10 6.86
C VAL A 257 14.30 -0.05 6.91
N ASN A 258 14.56 1.12 7.51
CA ASN A 258 13.60 2.22 7.59
C ASN A 258 13.13 2.67 6.20
N VAL A 259 14.07 2.81 5.26
CA VAL A 259 13.75 3.15 3.87
C VAL A 259 12.76 2.13 3.30
N ILE A 260 13.05 0.84 3.39
CA ILE A 260 12.17 -0.20 2.83
C ILE A 260 10.81 -0.21 3.52
N VAL A 261 10.78 -0.18 4.85
CA VAL A 261 9.53 -0.25 5.62
C VAL A 261 8.66 0.96 5.29
N LYS A 262 9.24 2.15 5.11
CA LYS A 262 8.54 3.34 4.63
C LYS A 262 7.91 3.11 3.24
N TRP A 263 8.63 2.46 2.33
CA TRP A 263 8.13 2.09 1.00
C TRP A 263 7.02 1.03 1.02
N THR A 264 6.77 0.35 2.15
CA THR A 264 5.60 -0.55 2.25
C THR A 264 4.29 0.18 2.48
N PHE A 265 4.33 1.47 2.87
CA PHE A 265 3.17 2.30 3.25
C PHE A 265 2.26 1.66 4.31
N LYS A 266 2.82 0.72 5.07
CA LYS A 266 2.17 0.08 6.21
C LYS A 266 2.53 0.88 7.47
N PRO A 267 1.55 1.20 8.34
CA PRO A 267 1.83 1.78 9.65
C PRO A 267 2.85 0.92 10.38
N TYR A 268 3.94 1.54 10.81
CA TYR A 268 5.00 0.83 11.49
C TYR A 268 5.50 1.60 12.70
N LEU A 269 5.89 0.88 13.73
CA LEU A 269 6.53 1.44 14.91
C LEU A 269 8.02 1.10 14.86
N PHE A 270 8.88 2.10 14.99
CA PHE A 270 10.32 1.92 15.04
C PHE A 270 10.85 2.38 16.39
N LEU A 271 11.45 1.46 17.15
CA LEU A 271 11.92 1.71 18.50
C LEU A 271 13.13 0.84 18.87
N ASN A 272 13.85 1.29 19.88
CA ASN A 272 14.85 0.47 20.56
C ASN A 272 14.16 -0.50 21.52
N ILE A 273 14.79 -1.65 21.79
CA ILE A 273 14.25 -2.64 22.72
C ILE A 273 14.14 -2.08 24.15
N SER A 274 15.05 -1.18 24.54
CA SER A 274 15.00 -0.49 25.83
C SER A 274 13.78 0.41 26.01
N GLN A 275 13.11 0.79 24.92
CA GLN A 275 11.89 1.60 24.93
C GLN A 275 10.62 0.74 25.05
N TRP A 276 10.75 -0.59 25.04
CA TRP A 276 9.63 -1.50 25.23
C TRP A 276 9.02 -1.36 26.63
N ASN A 277 7.73 -1.07 26.70
CA ASN A 277 6.98 -0.93 27.95
C ASN A 277 5.48 -1.22 27.74
N ILE A 278 4.72 -1.19 28.84
CA ILE A 278 3.27 -1.47 28.83
C ILE A 278 2.51 -0.52 27.90
N GLU A 279 2.90 0.75 27.83
CA GLU A 279 2.23 1.73 26.97
C GLU A 279 2.43 1.40 25.49
N VAL A 280 3.65 1.02 25.08
CA VAL A 280 3.93 0.54 23.72
C VAL A 280 3.14 -0.74 23.41
N LYS A 281 3.09 -1.68 24.35
CA LYS A 281 2.31 -2.91 24.20
C LYS A 281 0.82 -2.61 23.99
N ASP A 282 0.25 -1.73 24.80
CA ASP A 282 -1.14 -1.30 24.67
C ASP A 282 -1.39 -0.58 23.35
N GLU A 283 -0.45 0.26 22.92
CA GLU A 283 -0.52 0.99 21.66
C GLU A 283 -0.61 0.05 20.46
N LEU A 284 0.25 -0.99 20.43
CA LEU A 284 0.25 -2.01 19.38
C LEU A 284 -1.00 -2.91 19.40
N LYS A 285 -1.61 -3.11 20.57
CA LYS A 285 -2.86 -3.89 20.70
C LYS A 285 -4.10 -3.10 20.27
N ARG A 286 -4.13 -1.79 20.58
CA ARG A 286 -5.29 -0.92 20.34
C ARG A 286 -5.27 -0.29 18.96
N ASN A 287 -4.09 0.00 18.43
CA ASN A 287 -3.93 0.72 17.18
C ASN A 287 -3.39 -0.19 16.10
N ARG A 288 -3.76 0.13 14.87
CA ARG A 288 -3.28 -0.54 13.68
C ARG A 288 -1.80 -0.27 13.44
N CYS A 289 -0.98 -1.22 13.88
CA CYS A 289 0.42 -1.33 13.51
C CYS A 289 0.61 -2.61 12.69
N ASP A 290 1.07 -2.46 11.44
CA ASP A 290 1.27 -3.58 10.52
C ASP A 290 2.72 -4.14 10.65
N ILE A 291 3.68 -3.30 11.05
CA ILE A 291 5.11 -3.67 11.18
C ILE A 291 5.72 -3.06 12.45
N VAL A 292 6.48 -3.84 13.22
CA VAL A 292 7.33 -3.34 14.30
C VAL A 292 8.78 -3.59 13.93
N VAL A 293 9.58 -2.52 13.91
CA VAL A 293 11.04 -2.56 13.72
C VAL A 293 11.70 -2.30 15.07
N LEU A 294 12.47 -3.26 15.55
CA LEU A 294 13.11 -3.23 16.86
C LEU A 294 14.62 -3.25 16.73
N THR A 295 15.29 -2.28 17.33
CA THR A 295 16.74 -2.28 17.46
C THR A 295 17.15 -2.90 18.79
N LEU A 296 18.05 -3.88 18.76
CA LEU A 296 18.67 -4.39 19.98
C LEU A 296 19.73 -3.42 20.52
N ASP A 297 19.37 -2.63 21.52
CA ASP A 297 20.30 -1.78 22.28
C ASP A 297 20.53 -2.26 23.73
N LYS A 298 19.64 -3.13 24.24
CA LYS A 298 19.68 -3.63 25.62
C LYS A 298 19.24 -5.10 25.75
N LYS A 299 20.22 -6.00 25.84
CA LYS A 299 20.03 -7.47 25.92
C LYS A 299 19.12 -7.93 27.06
N SER A 300 19.14 -7.24 28.20
CA SER A 300 18.37 -7.66 29.40
C SER A 300 16.85 -7.66 29.19
N CYS A 301 16.34 -6.87 28.24
CA CYS A 301 14.91 -6.74 27.98
C CYS A 301 14.42 -7.68 26.86
N LEU A 302 15.34 -8.28 26.10
CA LEU A 302 15.04 -9.01 24.87
C LEU A 302 14.04 -10.15 25.09
N LYS A 303 14.24 -10.97 26.12
CA LYS A 303 13.38 -12.14 26.39
C LYS A 303 11.93 -11.76 26.63
N GLU A 304 11.69 -10.75 27.46
CA GLU A 304 10.35 -10.28 27.80
C GLU A 304 9.67 -9.64 26.58
N THR A 305 10.41 -8.78 25.85
CA THR A 305 9.92 -8.14 24.63
C THR A 305 9.53 -9.17 23.56
N LEU A 306 10.35 -10.20 23.32
CA LEU A 306 10.02 -11.27 22.36
C LEU A 306 8.75 -12.01 22.77
N PHE A 307 8.59 -12.31 24.06
CA PHE A 307 7.40 -13.00 24.56
C PHE A 307 6.12 -12.19 24.35
N ASP A 308 6.17 -10.88 24.58
CA ASP A 308 5.04 -9.97 24.33
C ASP A 308 4.71 -9.84 22.84
N LEU A 309 5.73 -9.71 21.99
CA LEU A 309 5.55 -9.55 20.55
C LEU A 309 4.91 -10.77 19.90
N MET A 310 5.24 -11.97 20.38
CA MET A 310 4.58 -13.18 19.90
C MET A 310 3.08 -13.17 20.20
N GLU A 311 2.70 -12.79 21.43
CA GLU A 311 1.30 -12.67 21.83
C GLU A 311 0.57 -11.65 20.95
N ILE A 312 1.19 -10.49 20.68
CA ILE A 312 0.62 -9.46 19.81
C ILE A 312 0.52 -9.97 18.37
N THR A 313 1.56 -10.61 17.86
CA THR A 313 1.64 -11.10 16.48
C THR A 313 0.59 -12.17 16.19
N GLU A 314 0.37 -13.10 17.11
CA GLU A 314 -0.66 -14.15 16.97
C GLU A 314 -2.07 -13.55 16.85
N VAL A 315 -2.35 -12.48 17.59
CA VAL A 315 -3.67 -11.83 17.61
C VAL A 315 -3.88 -10.87 16.44
N THR A 316 -2.83 -10.14 16.06
CA THR A 316 -2.94 -8.99 15.13
C THR A 316 -2.42 -9.27 13.73
N GLY A 317 -1.60 -10.32 13.56
CA GLY A 317 -0.83 -10.54 12.32
C GLY A 317 0.34 -9.57 12.15
N LEU A 318 0.79 -8.92 13.23
CA LEU A 318 1.90 -7.98 13.23
C LEU A 318 3.17 -8.63 12.65
N LYS A 319 3.86 -7.92 11.75
CA LYS A 319 5.20 -8.32 11.30
C LYS A 319 6.27 -7.72 12.21
N VAL A 320 7.19 -8.55 12.69
CA VAL A 320 8.29 -8.13 13.57
C VAL A 320 9.62 -8.23 12.82
N ILE A 321 10.39 -7.15 12.83
CA ILE A 321 11.74 -7.08 12.28
C ILE A 321 12.68 -6.67 13.41
N LEU A 322 13.53 -7.58 13.85
CA LEU A 322 14.55 -7.34 14.87
C LEU A 322 15.89 -7.07 14.19
N LEU A 323 16.49 -5.93 14.51
CA LEU A 323 17.78 -5.47 14.00
C LEU A 323 18.84 -5.57 15.09
N ALA A 324 20.01 -6.07 14.74
CA ALA A 324 21.14 -6.15 15.66
C ALA A 324 22.49 -6.12 14.95
N GLU A 325 23.53 -5.79 15.70
CA GLU A 325 24.90 -6.02 15.25
C GLU A 325 25.19 -7.51 15.11
N GLU A 326 26.07 -7.84 14.18
CA GLU A 326 26.49 -9.23 13.92
C GLU A 326 26.99 -9.94 15.19
N SER A 327 27.72 -9.24 16.05
CA SER A 327 28.22 -9.78 17.33
C SER A 327 27.12 -10.22 18.29
N ASP A 328 25.92 -9.68 18.15
CA ASP A 328 24.78 -9.97 19.01
C ASP A 328 23.88 -11.09 18.48
N GLY A 329 24.12 -11.55 17.25
CA GLY A 329 23.36 -12.61 16.60
C GLY A 329 23.21 -13.89 17.43
N PRO A 330 24.30 -14.45 17.99
CA PRO A 330 24.20 -15.66 18.82
C PRO A 330 23.29 -15.50 20.03
N VAL A 331 23.29 -14.33 20.67
CA VAL A 331 22.47 -14.04 21.86
C VAL A 331 20.99 -14.00 21.47
N ILE A 332 20.67 -13.32 20.37
CA ILE A 332 19.28 -13.23 19.89
C ILE A 332 18.74 -14.60 19.51
N LEU A 333 19.50 -15.36 18.73
CA LEU A 333 19.07 -16.70 18.29
C LEU A 333 18.89 -17.64 19.48
N GLN A 334 19.73 -17.51 20.52
CA GLN A 334 19.56 -18.27 21.76
C GLN A 334 18.28 -17.89 22.50
N GLU A 335 17.98 -16.59 22.64
CA GLU A 335 16.76 -16.15 23.32
C GLU A 335 15.50 -16.49 22.52
N ALA A 336 15.50 -16.33 21.19
CA ALA A 336 14.40 -16.77 20.33
C ALA A 336 14.09 -18.26 20.52
N LYS A 337 15.11 -19.12 20.54
CA LYS A 337 14.96 -20.55 20.84
C LYS A 337 14.42 -20.81 22.24
N ARG A 338 14.85 -20.05 23.25
CA ARG A 338 14.35 -20.20 24.64
C ARG A 338 12.86 -19.86 24.74
N VAL A 339 12.42 -18.82 24.02
CA VAL A 339 11.01 -18.46 23.98
C VAL A 339 10.20 -19.57 23.27
N GLU A 340 10.72 -20.12 22.17
CA GLU A 340 10.10 -21.26 21.47
C GLU A 340 9.91 -22.49 22.38
N ILE A 341 10.94 -22.84 23.16
CA ILE A 341 10.92 -23.97 24.10
C ILE A 341 9.90 -23.76 25.24
N SER A 342 9.55 -22.51 25.56
CA SER A 342 8.61 -22.19 26.65
C SER A 342 7.13 -22.51 26.33
N GLY A 343 6.87 -23.22 25.22
CA GLY A 343 5.54 -23.70 24.84
C GLY A 343 4.74 -22.71 23.98
N LYS A 344 5.33 -21.56 23.64
CA LYS A 344 4.85 -20.67 22.59
C LYS A 344 5.73 -20.91 21.37
N SER A 345 5.23 -21.56 20.32
CA SER A 345 6.04 -21.73 19.10
C SER A 345 6.31 -20.36 18.50
N LEU A 346 7.59 -19.99 18.35
CA LEU A 346 7.91 -18.86 17.47
C LEU A 346 7.43 -19.27 16.08
N PRO A 347 6.59 -18.47 15.40
CA PRO A 347 6.36 -18.68 13.97
C PRO A 347 7.70 -18.69 13.26
N ASP A 348 7.81 -19.43 12.14
CA ASP A 348 9.01 -19.53 11.31
C ASP A 348 9.71 -18.16 11.22
N TYR A 349 10.82 -18.00 11.93
CA TYR A 349 11.62 -16.79 11.87
C TYR A 349 12.72 -16.97 10.85
N ILE A 350 12.92 -15.94 10.05
CA ILE A 350 14.01 -15.92 9.07
C ILE A 350 15.11 -15.03 9.62
N SER A 351 16.29 -15.60 9.86
CA SER A 351 17.50 -14.83 10.13
C SER A 351 18.26 -14.57 8.83
N ARG A 352 18.73 -13.33 8.64
CA ARG A 352 19.57 -12.94 7.50
C ARG A 352 20.70 -12.03 7.95
N GLN A 353 21.87 -12.27 7.40
CA GLN A 353 23.02 -11.39 7.55
C GLN A 353 23.08 -10.44 6.35
N ILE A 354 23.20 -9.14 6.63
CA ILE A 354 23.24 -8.06 5.65
C ILE A 354 24.66 -7.47 5.69
N ASP A 355 25.61 -8.20 5.10
CA ASP A 355 27.04 -7.86 5.13
C ASP A 355 27.37 -6.50 4.52
N TYR A 356 26.48 -5.99 3.68
CA TYR A 356 26.60 -4.70 3.01
C TYR A 356 25.91 -3.55 3.76
N ALA A 357 25.42 -3.77 4.99
CA ALA A 357 25.04 -2.68 5.90
C ALA A 357 26.29 -2.05 6.53
N CYS A 358 27.20 -1.54 5.70
CA CYS A 358 28.50 -1.02 6.06
C CYS A 358 28.81 0.27 5.28
N LEU A 359 29.81 1.04 5.75
CA LEU A 359 30.21 2.27 5.09
C LEU A 359 30.66 2.03 3.66
N ASP A 360 31.30 0.91 3.34
CA ASP A 360 31.76 0.63 1.97
C ASP A 360 30.62 0.68 0.94
N ASN A 361 29.41 0.30 1.34
CA ASN A 361 28.21 0.31 0.50
C ASN A 361 27.51 1.69 0.43
N VAL A 362 28.04 2.73 1.08
CA VAL A 362 27.53 4.09 1.01
C VAL A 362 28.20 4.84 -0.15
N THR A 363 27.45 5.63 -0.90
CA THR A 363 28.01 6.45 -2.00
C THR A 363 29.11 7.40 -1.50
N THR A 364 30.09 7.70 -2.36
CA THR A 364 31.20 8.61 -2.02
C THR A 364 30.72 9.97 -1.52
N GLU A 365 29.70 10.54 -2.17
CA GLU A 365 29.09 11.81 -1.73
C GLU A 365 28.55 11.73 -0.30
N CYS A 366 27.84 10.65 0.05
CA CYS A 366 27.31 10.47 1.39
C CYS A 366 28.42 10.25 2.43
N LYS A 367 29.48 9.50 2.09
CA LYS A 367 30.66 9.33 2.95
C LYS A 367 31.30 10.68 3.29
N GLU A 368 31.48 11.55 2.29
CA GLU A 368 32.02 12.90 2.48
C GLU A 368 31.12 13.77 3.38
N ARG A 369 29.80 13.73 3.18
CA ARG A 369 28.84 14.45 4.03
C ARG A 369 28.86 13.94 5.49
N LEU A 370 28.91 12.62 5.69
CA LEU A 370 29.02 12.02 7.01
C LEU A 370 30.32 12.44 7.70
N HIS A 371 31.44 12.45 6.99
CA HIS A 371 32.72 12.94 7.50
C HIS A 371 32.70 14.43 7.86
N LEU A 372 31.98 15.27 7.11
CA LEU A 372 31.86 16.71 7.39
C LEU A 372 30.93 17.00 8.58
N SER A 373 29.87 16.21 8.74
CA SER A 373 28.90 16.33 9.83
C SER A 373 29.41 15.76 11.16
N SER A 374 30.25 14.73 11.11
CA SER A 374 30.92 14.16 12.26
C SER A 374 32.17 14.98 12.58
N LYS A 375 32.03 15.99 13.47
CA LYS A 375 33.19 16.60 14.17
C LYS A 375 33.88 15.62 15.15
N VAL A 376 33.80 14.32 14.88
CA VAL A 376 34.36 13.21 15.67
C VAL A 376 35.05 12.29 14.67
N ARG A 377 36.36 12.10 14.86
CA ARG A 377 37.17 11.16 14.09
C ARG A 377 36.58 9.75 14.24
N LEU A 378 36.40 9.04 13.11
CA LEU A 378 36.24 7.59 13.07
C LEU A 378 37.42 6.90 13.77
#